data_AF-A0A849F4Y8-F1
#
_entry.id   AF-A0A849F4Y8-F1
#
_cell.length_a   1.000
_cell.length_b   1.000
_cell.length_c   1.000
_cell.angle_alpha   90.00
_cell.angle_beta   90.00
_cell.angle_gamma   90.00
#
_symmetry.space_group_name_H-M   'P 1'
#
loop_
_entity.id
_entity.type
_entity.pdbx_description
1 polymer ?
#
loop_
_entity_poly.entity_id
_entity_poly.type
_entity_poly.pdbx_seq_one_letter_code
_entity_poly.pdbx_strand_id
1 'polypeptide(L)'
;MIRLSVLASLLLSSTVVMPTLATAATITGWNTDNVVEGAEDTDPTDDVGGASVVYDQDVSGGVPTDAESNGQVVYIAPESNTPGIEVDDTDYSVFDGCILSSSTATCTSPFQSGKRIKQQVTDTGTIDLVFDISADGEGESIFQVYHRLINVTGGTLDGFEIQLGTGVGSEFEASGESDGLRFATTTDGVEFGPNDVAAFSQYPFGLFGGEPLNPNPLSLPGFFDTVDRAGFEVSLGEDVISSGEYYGTYDDRFGSWLSQEDVPDGLLYDYDPGNADPLVMAWAGVTGWEFLRGTDPGSELNFLGVEPIGSLIFGYDFVYDPVNGVSESMMNYIMANLVDEFADPLEFGTDLFIDPIEDLANLNLTFAIAIDDLLAESFSSFTLRVTTSGSAIAPVPLPAGAPLLLVGLAALGVISRKRRRNTLA
;
A
#
# COMPACT_ATOMS: atom_id res chain seq x y z
N MET A 1 -89.00 -36.40 17.11
CA MET A 1 -88.60 -35.12 16.47
C MET A 1 -87.58 -34.45 17.38
N ILE A 2 -86.30 -34.57 17.06
CA ILE A 2 -85.22 -33.82 17.72
C ILE A 2 -84.37 -33.27 16.56
N ARG A 3 -84.28 -31.95 16.42
CA ARG A 3 -83.43 -31.27 15.42
C ARG A 3 -82.13 -30.87 16.10
N LEU A 4 -81.02 -31.32 15.52
CA LEU A 4 -79.65 -30.99 15.90
C LEU A 4 -79.18 -29.81 15.02
N SER A 5 -78.74 -28.72 15.66
CA SER A 5 -78.17 -27.55 14.99
C SER A 5 -76.65 -27.69 14.93
N VAL A 6 -76.07 -27.64 13.73
CA VAL A 6 -74.61 -27.62 13.50
C VAL A 6 -74.17 -26.17 13.32
N LEU A 7 -73.36 -25.65 14.25
CA LEU A 7 -72.59 -24.42 14.06
C LEU A 7 -71.27 -24.78 13.36
N ALA A 8 -71.01 -24.16 12.22
CA ALA A 8 -69.72 -24.21 11.53
C ALA A 8 -68.91 -22.97 11.92
N SER A 9 -67.78 -23.16 12.60
CA SER A 9 -66.82 -22.10 12.90
C SER A 9 -65.86 -21.93 11.72
N LEU A 10 -65.88 -20.75 11.10
CA LEU A 10 -64.87 -20.31 10.13
C LEU A 10 -63.64 -19.81 10.92
N LEU A 11 -62.52 -20.53 10.82
CA LEU A 11 -61.20 -20.07 11.27
C LEU A 11 -60.55 -19.31 10.10
N LEU A 12 -60.49 -17.98 10.22
CA LEU A 12 -59.67 -17.13 9.36
C LEU A 12 -58.21 -17.27 9.81
N SER A 13 -57.40 -17.92 8.99
CA SER A 13 -55.94 -17.98 9.16
C SER A 13 -55.35 -16.68 8.63
N SER A 14 -54.99 -15.75 9.52
CA SER A 14 -54.22 -14.56 9.18
C SER A 14 -52.75 -14.95 8.97
N THR A 15 -52.34 -15.07 7.72
CA THR A 15 -50.92 -15.16 7.34
C THR A 15 -50.26 -13.83 7.65
N VAL A 16 -49.40 -13.80 8.68
CA VAL A 16 -48.49 -12.68 8.94
C VAL A 16 -47.38 -12.78 7.89
N VAL A 17 -47.45 -11.95 6.85
CA VAL A 17 -46.33 -11.70 5.95
C VAL A 17 -45.41 -10.77 6.71
N MET A 18 -44.29 -11.30 7.24
CA MET A 18 -43.22 -10.43 7.72
C MET A 18 -42.54 -9.83 6.48
N PRO A 19 -42.40 -8.51 6.38
CA PRO A 19 -41.56 -7.92 5.35
C PRO A 19 -40.14 -8.42 5.59
N THR A 20 -39.57 -9.12 4.62
CA THR A 20 -38.13 -9.30 4.52
C THR A 20 -37.55 -7.91 4.30
N LEU A 21 -36.71 -7.44 5.22
CA LEU A 21 -35.87 -6.29 4.97
C LEU A 21 -34.94 -6.72 3.83
N ALA A 22 -35.10 -6.09 2.67
CA ALA A 22 -34.22 -6.27 1.53
C ALA A 22 -32.96 -5.43 1.82
N THR A 23 -31.78 -6.04 1.77
CA THR A 23 -30.47 -5.39 2.00
C THR A 23 -29.89 -5.02 0.63
N ALA A 24 -29.46 -3.78 0.40
CA ALA A 24 -28.89 -3.34 -0.89
C ALA A 24 -27.78 -4.27 -1.42
N ALA A 25 -27.44 -4.17 -2.72
CA ALA A 25 -26.31 -4.89 -3.31
C ALA A 25 -25.08 -4.84 -2.41
N THR A 26 -24.48 -5.99 -2.11
CA THR A 26 -23.37 -6.08 -1.14
C THR A 26 -22.15 -6.74 -1.78
N ILE A 27 -20.97 -6.36 -1.30
CA ILE A 27 -19.71 -7.02 -1.64
C ILE A 27 -19.58 -8.22 -0.71
N THR A 28 -19.52 -9.42 -1.27
CA THR A 28 -19.57 -10.66 -0.47
C THR A 28 -18.20 -11.25 -0.16
N GLY A 29 -17.16 -10.85 -0.89
CA GLY A 29 -15.82 -11.37 -0.68
C GLY A 29 -14.85 -11.05 -1.80
N TRP A 30 -13.58 -11.35 -1.56
CA TRP A 30 -12.54 -11.32 -2.59
C TRP A 30 -12.60 -12.59 -3.43
N ASN A 31 -12.77 -12.43 -4.75
CA ASN A 31 -12.76 -13.52 -5.69
C ASN A 31 -11.29 -13.88 -6.01
N THR A 32 -10.95 -15.16 -5.83
CA THR A 32 -9.58 -15.66 -5.99
C THR A 32 -9.38 -16.46 -7.28
N ASP A 33 -10.30 -16.39 -8.24
CA ASP A 33 -10.20 -17.15 -9.50
C ASP A 33 -8.94 -16.76 -10.30
N ASN A 34 -8.54 -15.49 -10.29
CA ASN A 34 -7.29 -15.01 -10.90
C ASN A 34 -6.09 -14.94 -9.92
N VAL A 35 -6.18 -15.62 -8.77
CA VAL A 35 -5.18 -15.52 -7.70
C VAL A 35 -4.61 -16.88 -7.35
N VAL A 36 -3.29 -16.95 -7.21
CA VAL A 36 -2.65 -18.06 -6.49
C VAL A 36 -2.44 -17.62 -5.06
N GLU A 37 -3.29 -18.12 -4.16
CA GLU A 37 -3.21 -17.80 -2.74
C GLU A 37 -1.91 -18.34 -2.13
N GLY A 38 -1.26 -17.50 -1.31
CA GLY A 38 -0.11 -17.91 -0.53
C GLY A 38 -0.48 -18.93 0.55
N ALA A 39 0.51 -19.58 1.14
CA ALA A 39 0.28 -20.45 2.29
C ALA A 39 0.04 -19.61 3.56
N GLU A 40 -0.90 -20.01 4.41
CA GLU A 40 -1.04 -19.41 5.74
C GLU A 40 0.31 -19.38 6.47
N ASP A 41 0.60 -18.24 7.10
CA ASP A 41 1.74 -18.14 7.99
C ASP A 41 1.39 -18.81 9.32
N THR A 42 2.01 -19.97 9.55
CA THR A 42 1.78 -20.79 10.73
C THR A 42 2.73 -20.48 11.89
N ASP A 43 3.76 -19.66 11.67
CA ASP A 43 4.72 -19.27 12.70
C ASP A 43 4.74 -17.75 12.86
N PRO A 44 3.89 -17.18 13.73
CA PRO A 44 3.78 -15.74 13.89
C PRO A 44 5.01 -15.08 14.55
N THR A 45 6.13 -15.80 14.65
CA THR A 45 7.36 -15.37 15.33
C THR A 45 8.58 -15.27 14.44
N ASP A 46 8.50 -15.70 13.16
CA ASP A 46 9.65 -15.71 12.26
C ASP A 46 9.71 -14.49 11.32
N ASP A 47 8.73 -13.58 11.40
CA ASP A 47 8.54 -12.42 10.51
C ASP A 47 8.55 -12.80 9.01
N VAL A 48 8.34 -14.09 8.68
CA VAL A 48 8.31 -14.58 7.31
C VAL A 48 6.88 -14.49 6.79
N GLY A 49 6.59 -13.37 6.14
CA GLY A 49 5.33 -13.19 5.45
C GLY A 49 5.08 -14.14 4.29
N GLY A 50 3.83 -14.13 3.81
CA GLY A 50 3.44 -14.77 2.56
C GLY A 50 2.90 -13.76 1.54
N ALA A 51 2.60 -14.26 0.34
CA ALA A 51 2.07 -13.47 -0.76
C ALA A 51 1.05 -14.26 -1.57
N SER A 52 -0.07 -13.63 -1.90
CA SER A 52 -1.03 -14.11 -2.89
C SER A 52 -0.79 -13.40 -4.23
N VAL A 53 -0.41 -14.15 -5.26
CA VAL A 53 0.00 -13.61 -6.56
C VAL A 53 -1.23 -13.41 -7.43
N VAL A 54 -1.40 -12.20 -7.97
CA VAL A 54 -2.56 -11.81 -8.79
C VAL A 54 -2.18 -11.90 -10.27
N TYR A 55 -2.91 -12.70 -11.04
CA TYR A 55 -2.69 -12.90 -12.47
C TYR A 55 -3.70 -12.12 -13.31
N ASP A 56 -3.35 -11.89 -14.57
CA ASP A 56 -4.17 -11.22 -15.58
C ASP A 56 -5.27 -12.11 -16.19
N GLN A 57 -5.44 -13.34 -15.69
CA GLN A 57 -6.42 -14.32 -16.15
C GLN A 57 -6.74 -15.36 -15.07
N ASP A 58 -7.81 -16.15 -15.27
CA ASP A 58 -8.22 -17.23 -14.38
C ASP A 58 -7.12 -18.31 -14.24
N VAL A 59 -6.78 -18.63 -12.99
CA VAL A 59 -5.78 -19.62 -12.58
C VAL A 59 -6.36 -20.71 -11.66
N SER A 60 -7.69 -20.77 -11.49
CA SER A 60 -8.38 -21.80 -10.70
C SER A 60 -8.09 -23.24 -11.16
N GLY A 61 -7.77 -23.42 -12.45
CA GLY A 61 -7.32 -24.67 -13.07
C GLY A 61 -5.81 -24.93 -13.00
N GLY A 62 -5.06 -24.08 -12.31
CA GLY A 62 -3.60 -23.98 -12.33
C GLY A 62 -3.13 -22.85 -13.27
N VAL A 63 -1.94 -22.31 -12.99
CA VAL A 63 -1.37 -21.14 -13.72
C VAL A 63 -1.05 -21.51 -15.17
N PRO A 64 -1.74 -20.91 -16.17
CA PRO A 64 -1.40 -21.11 -17.57
C PRO A 64 0.00 -20.55 -17.91
N THR A 65 0.63 -21.06 -18.96
CA THR A 65 2.01 -20.69 -19.31
C THR A 65 2.19 -19.26 -19.81
N ASP A 66 1.11 -18.63 -20.23
CA ASP A 66 1.02 -17.27 -20.74
C ASP A 66 0.38 -16.30 -19.73
N ALA A 67 0.05 -16.77 -18.52
CA ALA A 67 -0.43 -15.88 -17.47
C ALA A 67 0.70 -14.95 -17.01
N GLU A 68 0.39 -13.67 -16.90
CA GLU A 68 1.31 -12.64 -16.41
C GLU A 68 0.81 -12.11 -15.06
N SER A 69 1.73 -11.64 -14.21
CA SER A 69 1.42 -11.03 -12.93
C SER A 69 2.26 -9.77 -12.76
N ASN A 70 1.59 -8.68 -12.39
CA ASN A 70 2.23 -7.38 -12.12
C ASN A 70 2.16 -7.00 -10.65
N GLY A 71 1.64 -7.89 -9.79
CA GLY A 71 1.55 -7.62 -8.37
C GLY A 71 1.02 -8.77 -7.54
N GLN A 72 1.10 -8.56 -6.23
CA GLN A 72 0.72 -9.53 -5.22
C GLN A 72 0.17 -8.84 -3.97
N VAL A 73 -0.64 -9.55 -3.20
CA VAL A 73 -1.10 -9.11 -1.88
C VAL A 73 -0.27 -9.81 -0.81
N VAL A 74 0.49 -9.05 -0.04
CA VAL A 74 1.39 -9.59 0.99
C VAL A 74 0.77 -9.50 2.38
N TYR A 75 1.15 -10.44 3.24
CA TYR A 75 0.71 -10.53 4.63
C TYR A 75 1.87 -11.00 5.49
N ILE A 76 2.00 -10.42 6.69
CA ILE A 76 3.10 -10.70 7.61
C ILE A 76 2.52 -10.68 9.03
N ALA A 77 2.82 -11.71 9.82
CA ALA A 77 2.49 -11.73 11.23
C ALA A 77 3.23 -10.61 12.00
N PRO A 78 2.69 -10.13 13.14
CA PRO A 78 1.40 -10.50 13.73
C PRO A 78 0.21 -9.77 13.09
N GLU A 79 0.45 -8.82 12.17
CA GLU A 79 -0.61 -7.98 11.61
C GLU A 79 -1.63 -8.77 10.78
N SER A 80 -1.16 -9.73 10.00
CA SER A 80 -1.98 -10.63 9.19
C SER A 80 -1.21 -11.93 8.92
N ASN A 81 -1.78 -13.06 9.30
CA ASN A 81 -1.15 -14.38 9.14
C ASN A 81 -1.88 -15.26 8.10
N THR A 82 -2.92 -14.73 7.47
CA THR A 82 -3.71 -15.43 6.46
C THR A 82 -3.61 -14.71 5.12
N PRO A 83 -3.51 -15.45 4.00
CA PRO A 83 -3.51 -14.85 2.68
C PRO A 83 -4.79 -14.07 2.42
N GLY A 84 -4.64 -12.90 1.81
CA GLY A 84 -5.70 -12.27 1.04
C GLY A 84 -6.40 -11.08 1.67
N ILE A 85 -7.61 -10.86 1.15
CA ILE A 85 -8.45 -9.69 1.38
C ILE A 85 -9.78 -10.17 1.97
N GLU A 86 -10.29 -9.45 2.95
CA GLU A 86 -11.55 -9.71 3.63
C GLU A 86 -12.52 -8.54 3.42
N VAL A 87 -13.81 -8.88 3.39
CA VAL A 87 -14.90 -7.91 3.39
C VAL A 87 -15.63 -8.03 4.72
N ASP A 88 -15.60 -6.97 5.51
CA ASP A 88 -16.34 -6.84 6.76
C ASP A 88 -17.63 -6.04 6.48
N ASP A 89 -18.77 -6.71 6.54
CA ASP A 89 -20.11 -6.17 6.26
C ASP A 89 -20.77 -5.51 7.50
N THR A 90 -19.94 -5.12 8.48
CA THR A 90 -20.43 -4.42 9.66
C THR A 90 -20.65 -2.94 9.36
N ASP A 91 -21.92 -2.51 9.30
CA ASP A 91 -22.28 -1.09 9.18
C ASP A 91 -21.58 -0.19 10.20
N TYR A 92 -21.00 0.92 9.73
CA TYR A 92 -20.46 1.97 10.60
C TYR A 92 -20.48 3.35 9.92
N SER A 93 -20.99 4.34 10.65
CA SER A 93 -21.09 5.72 10.16
C SER A 93 -21.94 5.81 8.88
N VAL A 94 -21.33 6.09 7.73
CA VAL A 94 -21.95 6.16 6.40
C VAL A 94 -21.68 4.90 5.55
N PHE A 95 -20.87 3.99 6.06
CA PHE A 95 -20.44 2.79 5.34
C PHE A 95 -21.27 1.59 5.77
N ASP A 96 -21.65 0.76 4.81
CA ASP A 96 -22.30 -0.54 5.01
C ASP A 96 -21.27 -1.67 5.21
N GLY A 97 -19.98 -1.33 5.11
CA GLY A 97 -18.88 -2.24 5.38
C GLY A 97 -17.54 -1.68 4.93
N CYS A 98 -16.52 -2.54 4.90
CA CYS A 98 -15.22 -2.18 4.36
C CYS A 98 -14.46 -3.37 3.79
N ILE A 99 -13.49 -3.07 2.92
CA ILE A 99 -12.56 -4.02 2.33
C ILE A 99 -11.19 -3.81 2.99
N LEU A 100 -10.66 -4.88 3.59
CA LEU A 100 -9.48 -4.85 4.46
C LEU A 100 -8.59 -6.09 4.26
N SER A 101 -7.38 -6.08 4.82
CA SER A 101 -6.49 -7.26 4.80
C SER A 101 -7.05 -8.38 5.67
N SER A 102 -7.07 -9.62 5.20
CA SER A 102 -7.51 -10.77 5.99
C SER A 102 -6.73 -10.84 7.32
N SER A 103 -7.41 -10.57 8.43
CA SER A 103 -6.77 -10.39 9.73
C SER A 103 -7.81 -10.45 10.85
N THR A 104 -7.41 -10.14 12.08
CA THR A 104 -8.38 -9.96 13.20
C THR A 104 -8.94 -8.54 13.27
N ALA A 105 -8.52 -7.65 12.38
CA ALA A 105 -9.01 -6.30 12.32
C ALA A 105 -10.39 -6.22 11.68
N THR A 106 -11.17 -5.26 12.17
CA THR A 106 -12.50 -4.87 11.66
C THR A 106 -12.46 -3.45 11.12
N CYS A 107 -13.55 -3.00 10.48
CA CYS A 107 -13.64 -1.64 9.92
C CYS A 107 -13.37 -0.51 10.93
N THR A 108 -13.67 -0.75 12.21
CA THR A 108 -13.51 0.24 13.30
C THR A 108 -12.27 0.01 14.16
N SER A 109 -11.44 -0.97 13.78
CA SER A 109 -10.19 -1.25 14.50
C SER A 109 -9.23 -0.07 14.45
N PRO A 110 -8.40 0.10 15.50
CA PRO A 110 -7.56 1.29 15.66
C PRO A 110 -6.48 1.43 14.57
N PHE A 111 -5.72 2.53 14.62
CA PHE A 111 -4.51 2.69 13.83
C PHE A 111 -3.52 1.53 14.10
N GLN A 112 -2.67 1.19 13.12
CA GLN A 112 -1.72 0.06 13.21
C GLN A 112 -2.33 -1.32 13.51
N SER A 113 -3.62 -1.52 13.21
CA SER A 113 -4.29 -2.82 13.41
C SER A 113 -4.03 -3.85 12.32
N GLY A 114 -3.14 -3.60 11.35
CA GLY A 114 -2.96 -4.48 10.19
C GLY A 114 -4.08 -4.43 9.12
N LYS A 115 -5.09 -3.58 9.25
CA LYS A 115 -6.28 -3.57 8.36
C LYS A 115 -6.02 -3.22 6.88
N ARG A 116 -4.85 -2.67 6.54
CA ARG A 116 -4.60 -2.22 5.16
C ARG A 116 -4.18 -3.39 4.29
N ILE A 117 -4.86 -3.57 3.17
CA ILE A 117 -4.44 -4.45 2.09
C ILE A 117 -3.05 -3.98 1.64
N LYS A 118 -2.03 -4.84 1.74
CA LYS A 118 -0.67 -4.55 1.31
C LYS A 118 -0.46 -5.08 -0.11
N GLN A 119 -0.79 -4.29 -1.11
CA GLN A 119 -0.60 -4.65 -2.51
C GLN A 119 0.79 -4.23 -2.97
N GLN A 120 1.65 -5.20 -3.26
CA GLN A 120 2.94 -4.99 -3.89
C GLN A 120 2.78 -4.92 -5.41
N VAL A 121 3.31 -3.85 -6.00
CA VAL A 121 3.41 -3.63 -7.45
C VAL A 121 4.78 -4.10 -7.89
N THR A 122 4.83 -5.21 -8.63
CA THR A 122 6.09 -5.87 -9.05
C THR A 122 6.49 -5.51 -10.48
N ASP A 123 5.56 -4.97 -11.28
CA ASP A 123 5.83 -4.39 -12.59
C ASP A 123 4.78 -3.29 -12.88
N THR A 124 4.93 -2.58 -14.00
CA THR A 124 4.09 -1.46 -14.44
C THR A 124 2.82 -1.87 -15.18
N GLY A 125 2.57 -3.17 -15.35
CA GLY A 125 1.31 -3.67 -15.91
C GLY A 125 0.13 -3.53 -14.94
N THR A 126 -1.05 -3.97 -15.38
CA THR A 126 -2.28 -3.89 -14.59
C THR A 126 -2.35 -4.99 -13.54
N ILE A 127 -2.96 -4.69 -12.39
CA ILE A 127 -3.28 -5.64 -11.33
C ILE A 127 -4.78 -5.58 -11.08
N ASP A 128 -5.47 -6.70 -11.23
CA ASP A 128 -6.94 -6.76 -11.15
C ASP A 128 -7.38 -7.52 -9.89
N LEU A 129 -7.89 -6.78 -8.90
CA LEU A 129 -8.51 -7.36 -7.72
C LEU A 129 -10.02 -7.53 -7.98
N VAL A 130 -10.51 -8.75 -7.95
CA VAL A 130 -11.92 -9.07 -8.26
C VAL A 130 -12.70 -9.29 -6.98
N PHE A 131 -13.90 -8.72 -6.88
CA PHE A 131 -14.77 -8.83 -5.72
C PHE A 131 -16.13 -9.37 -6.11
N ASP A 132 -16.58 -10.43 -5.44
CA ASP A 132 -17.90 -11.00 -5.64
C ASP A 132 -18.97 -10.07 -5.04
N ILE A 133 -20.13 -10.02 -5.69
CA ILE A 133 -21.29 -9.22 -5.27
C ILE A 133 -22.56 -10.06 -5.22
N SER A 134 -23.49 -9.67 -4.36
CA SER A 134 -24.84 -10.25 -4.32
C SER A 134 -25.92 -9.19 -4.36
N ALA A 135 -27.00 -9.48 -5.10
CA ALA A 135 -28.22 -8.68 -5.16
C ALA A 135 -29.19 -9.14 -4.06
N ASP A 136 -28.88 -8.82 -2.80
CA ASP A 136 -29.68 -9.29 -1.66
C ASP A 136 -30.86 -8.34 -1.31
N GLY A 137 -31.15 -7.34 -2.16
CA GLY A 137 -32.24 -6.40 -1.90
C GLY A 137 -32.36 -5.18 -2.82
N GLU A 138 -32.78 -4.05 -2.23
CA GLU A 138 -33.04 -2.78 -2.93
C GLU A 138 -32.16 -1.67 -2.34
N GLY A 139 -31.31 -1.03 -3.14
CA GLY A 139 -30.58 0.18 -2.78
C GLY A 139 -29.10 0.20 -3.23
N GLU A 140 -28.37 1.14 -2.65
CA GLU A 140 -26.93 1.32 -2.83
C GLU A 140 -26.22 1.02 -1.50
N SER A 141 -25.08 0.33 -1.54
CA SER A 141 -24.20 0.10 -0.39
C SER A 141 -22.84 0.74 -0.61
N ILE A 142 -22.23 1.29 0.44
CA ILE A 142 -20.95 2.00 0.40
C ILE A 142 -19.91 1.27 1.26
N PHE A 143 -18.83 0.82 0.63
CA PHE A 143 -17.72 0.13 1.29
C PHE A 143 -16.46 0.99 1.32
N GLN A 144 -15.90 1.23 2.51
CA GLN A 144 -14.58 1.86 2.63
C GLN A 144 -13.48 0.88 2.24
N VAL A 145 -12.46 1.33 1.52
CA VAL A 145 -11.30 0.50 1.16
C VAL A 145 -10.05 0.97 1.89
N TYR A 146 -9.44 0.06 2.67
CA TYR A 146 -8.18 0.29 3.35
C TYR A 146 -7.03 -0.27 2.53
N HIS A 147 -6.39 0.56 1.72
CA HIS A 147 -5.40 0.09 0.74
C HIS A 147 -4.00 0.69 1.03
N ARG A 148 -2.96 -0.07 0.73
CA ARG A 148 -1.57 0.36 0.66
C ARG A 148 -0.94 -0.23 -0.60
N LEU A 149 -0.46 0.63 -1.49
CA LEU A 149 0.40 0.22 -2.59
C LEU A 149 1.85 0.25 -2.13
N ILE A 150 2.63 -0.73 -2.56
CA ILE A 150 4.05 -0.89 -2.22
C ILE A 150 4.81 -1.06 -3.53
N ASN A 151 5.71 -0.14 -3.83
CA ASN A 151 6.52 -0.23 -5.04
C ASN A 151 7.67 -1.23 -4.85
N VAL A 152 7.60 -2.36 -5.56
CA VAL A 152 8.67 -3.37 -5.62
C VAL A 152 9.05 -3.66 -7.09
N THR A 153 8.85 -2.68 -7.97
CA THR A 153 9.11 -2.81 -9.42
C THR A 153 10.61 -2.82 -9.77
N GLY A 154 11.46 -2.44 -8.81
CA GLY A 154 12.88 -2.21 -9.03
C GLY A 154 13.20 -0.88 -9.72
N GLY A 155 12.24 0.05 -9.74
CA GLY A 155 12.47 1.41 -10.20
C GLY A 155 11.44 2.38 -9.64
N THR A 156 11.61 3.66 -9.95
CA THR A 156 10.69 4.69 -9.46
C THR A 156 9.40 4.75 -10.27
N LEU A 157 8.30 5.02 -9.56
CA LEU A 157 6.98 5.25 -10.15
C LEU A 157 6.62 6.74 -10.07
N ASP A 158 5.95 7.26 -11.09
CA ASP A 158 5.47 8.65 -11.15
C ASP A 158 4.03 8.80 -10.65
N GLY A 159 3.33 7.68 -10.40
CA GLY A 159 1.92 7.73 -10.05
C GLY A 159 1.19 6.39 -10.18
N PHE A 160 -0.11 6.44 -9.92
CA PHE A 160 -1.03 5.32 -9.98
C PHE A 160 -2.39 5.74 -10.53
N GLU A 161 -3.13 4.77 -11.05
CA GLU A 161 -4.53 4.88 -11.42
C GLU A 161 -5.28 3.65 -10.87
N ILE A 162 -6.48 3.87 -10.34
CA ILE A 162 -7.41 2.83 -9.93
C ILE A 162 -8.68 2.99 -10.75
N GLN A 163 -9.10 1.92 -11.43
CA GLN A 163 -10.29 1.89 -12.27
C GLN A 163 -11.27 0.82 -11.78
N LEU A 164 -12.56 1.14 -11.86
CA LEU A 164 -13.64 0.17 -11.65
C LEU A 164 -14.08 -0.43 -12.98
N GLY A 165 -14.54 -1.68 -12.95
CA GLY A 165 -14.98 -2.39 -14.14
C GLY A 165 -15.35 -3.84 -13.87
N THR A 166 -15.32 -4.66 -14.91
CA THR A 166 -15.56 -6.11 -14.83
C THR A 166 -14.54 -6.85 -15.69
N GLY A 167 -14.29 -8.14 -15.41
CA GLY A 167 -13.29 -8.93 -16.13
C GLY A 167 -11.85 -8.66 -15.69
N VAL A 168 -10.89 -9.40 -16.24
CA VAL A 168 -9.46 -9.31 -15.86
C VAL A 168 -8.56 -9.26 -17.10
N GLY A 169 -7.37 -8.70 -16.95
CA GLY A 169 -6.34 -8.59 -17.99
C GLY A 169 -6.89 -7.98 -19.27
N SER A 170 -6.77 -8.72 -20.37
CA SER A 170 -7.25 -8.28 -21.69
C SER A 170 -8.78 -8.29 -21.85
N GLU A 171 -9.50 -8.99 -20.97
CA GLU A 171 -10.96 -9.06 -20.94
C GLU A 171 -11.59 -8.02 -20.02
N PHE A 172 -10.80 -7.17 -19.37
CA PHE A 172 -11.33 -6.10 -18.55
C PHE A 172 -12.11 -5.08 -19.37
N GLU A 173 -13.33 -4.82 -18.93
CA GLU A 173 -14.23 -3.79 -19.44
C GLU A 173 -14.41 -2.74 -18.34
N ALA A 174 -13.94 -1.52 -18.59
CA ALA A 174 -14.10 -0.41 -17.66
C ALA A 174 -15.59 -0.13 -17.43
N SER A 175 -15.92 0.18 -16.18
CA SER A 175 -17.23 0.66 -15.76
C SER A 175 -17.57 1.96 -16.49
N GLY A 176 -18.87 2.22 -16.65
CA GLY A 176 -19.38 3.41 -17.32
C GLY A 176 -20.51 4.06 -16.55
N GLU A 177 -20.81 5.31 -16.93
CA GLU A 177 -21.78 6.15 -16.23
C GLU A 177 -23.09 5.41 -15.90
N SER A 178 -23.47 5.43 -14.63
CA SER A 178 -24.74 4.86 -14.14
C SER A 178 -24.92 3.36 -14.39
N ASP A 179 -23.86 2.56 -14.40
CA ASP A 179 -23.95 1.09 -14.43
C ASP A 179 -24.18 0.45 -13.04
N GLY A 180 -24.20 1.27 -12.00
CA GLY A 180 -24.39 0.85 -10.61
C GLY A 180 -23.09 0.55 -9.86
N LEU A 181 -21.92 0.84 -10.45
CA LEU A 181 -20.61 0.80 -9.80
C LEU A 181 -19.99 2.19 -9.87
N ARG A 182 -19.45 2.70 -8.76
CA ARG A 182 -18.72 3.97 -8.74
C ARG A 182 -17.88 4.10 -7.49
N PHE A 183 -16.96 5.06 -7.48
CA PHE A 183 -16.40 5.57 -6.25
C PHE A 183 -17.40 6.49 -5.53
N ALA A 184 -17.52 6.31 -4.23
CA ALA A 184 -18.31 7.19 -3.39
C ALA A 184 -17.58 8.53 -3.17
N THR A 185 -18.36 9.58 -2.98
CA THR A 185 -17.90 10.97 -2.94
C THR A 185 -18.41 11.67 -1.68
N THR A 186 -18.03 12.94 -1.48
CA THR A 186 -18.53 13.74 -0.35
C THR A 186 -20.03 14.02 -0.42
N THR A 187 -20.66 13.89 -1.60
CA THR A 187 -22.12 14.00 -1.70
C THR A 187 -22.84 12.80 -1.11
N ASP A 188 -22.15 11.67 -0.98
CA ASP A 188 -22.63 10.47 -0.32
C ASP A 188 -22.40 10.51 1.20
N GLY A 189 -21.77 11.57 1.72
CA GLY A 189 -21.39 11.71 3.12
C GLY A 189 -20.04 11.05 3.47
N VAL A 190 -19.28 10.61 2.47
CA VAL A 190 -17.93 10.05 2.64
C VAL A 190 -16.93 11.19 2.84
N GLU A 191 -16.36 11.26 4.04
CA GLU A 191 -15.35 12.24 4.42
C GLU A 191 -14.21 11.52 5.16
N PHE A 192 -12.99 11.69 4.66
CA PHE A 192 -11.78 11.11 5.23
C PHE A 192 -10.76 12.17 5.65
N GLY A 193 -10.01 11.84 6.69
CA GLY A 193 -8.87 12.63 7.16
C GLY A 193 -9.27 14.01 7.66
N PRO A 194 -8.29 14.88 7.96
CA PRO A 194 -8.55 16.21 8.53
C PRO A 194 -9.08 17.23 7.51
N ASN A 195 -9.10 16.89 6.21
CA ASN A 195 -9.52 17.77 5.13
C ASN A 195 -10.90 17.40 4.55
N ASP A 196 -11.60 16.44 5.17
CA ASP A 196 -12.95 15.99 4.78
C ASP A 196 -13.06 15.65 3.28
N VAL A 197 -12.13 14.85 2.76
CA VAL A 197 -12.06 14.45 1.34
C VAL A 197 -12.57 13.02 1.13
N ALA A 198 -13.14 12.71 -0.04
CA ALA A 198 -13.70 11.38 -0.32
C ALA A 198 -12.66 10.34 -0.81
N ALA A 199 -11.45 10.78 -1.15
CA ALA A 199 -10.32 9.90 -1.42
C ALA A 199 -9.02 10.67 -1.14
N PHE A 200 -8.00 9.97 -0.65
CA PHE A 200 -6.66 10.55 -0.51
C PHE A 200 -5.57 9.48 -0.63
N SER A 201 -4.36 9.95 -0.94
CA SER A 201 -3.14 9.16 -0.87
C SER A 201 -2.16 9.82 0.08
N GLN A 202 -1.41 9.05 0.87
CA GLN A 202 -0.36 9.58 1.73
C GLN A 202 0.71 8.55 2.05
N TYR A 203 1.96 9.01 2.15
CA TYR A 203 3.03 8.19 2.74
C TYR A 203 2.72 7.85 4.21
N PRO A 204 3.21 6.71 4.74
CA PRO A 204 2.98 6.32 6.12
C PRO A 204 3.27 7.40 7.17
N PHE A 205 2.50 7.34 8.25
CA PHE A 205 2.71 8.21 9.40
C PHE A 205 4.10 7.94 10.01
N GLY A 206 4.68 8.97 10.65
CA GLY A 206 6.00 8.88 11.27
C GLY A 206 7.15 9.34 10.38
N LEU A 207 6.94 9.39 9.05
CA LEU A 207 7.89 9.97 8.10
C LEU A 207 7.60 11.43 7.76
N PHE A 208 6.33 11.77 7.49
CA PHE A 208 5.91 13.12 7.09
C PHE A 208 4.67 13.56 7.86
N GLY A 209 4.62 14.84 8.24
CA GLY A 209 3.48 15.52 8.82
C GLY A 209 3.56 15.74 10.32
N GLY A 210 2.99 16.86 10.75
CA GLY A 210 2.83 17.25 12.14
C GLY A 210 1.45 16.91 12.68
N GLU A 211 0.74 17.93 13.16
CA GLU A 211 -0.58 17.81 13.80
C GLU A 211 -1.70 17.38 12.83
N PRO A 212 -2.63 16.49 13.23
CA PRO A 212 -2.56 15.71 14.46
C PRO A 212 -1.38 14.74 14.42
N LEU A 213 -0.62 14.68 15.52
CA LEU A 213 0.57 13.85 15.64
C LEU A 213 0.24 12.39 15.35
N ASN A 214 1.26 11.64 14.93
CA ASN A 214 1.11 10.20 14.72
C ASN A 214 0.54 9.59 16.01
N PRO A 215 -0.59 8.86 15.98
CA PRO A 215 -1.16 8.21 17.16
C PRO A 215 -0.31 7.05 17.71
N ASN A 216 0.98 6.99 17.37
CA ASN A 216 1.93 6.11 18.02
C ASN A 216 2.10 6.50 19.50
N PRO A 217 2.54 5.58 20.37
CA PRO A 217 2.70 5.84 21.81
C PRO A 217 3.51 7.09 22.17
N LEU A 218 4.39 7.53 21.25
CA LEU A 218 5.28 8.66 21.45
C LEU A 218 4.74 9.99 20.93
N SER A 219 3.60 9.98 20.22
CA SER A 219 2.96 11.15 19.64
C SER A 219 3.94 12.07 18.91
N LEU A 220 4.82 11.51 18.07
CA LEU A 220 5.86 12.29 17.38
C LEU A 220 5.40 12.81 16.02
N PRO A 221 5.93 13.96 15.56
CA PRO A 221 5.78 14.39 14.17
C PRO A 221 6.64 13.53 13.23
N GLY A 222 6.47 13.74 11.93
CA GLY A 222 7.23 13.08 10.87
C GLY A 222 8.74 13.31 10.98
N PHE A 223 9.52 12.31 10.57
CA PHE A 223 10.98 12.35 10.56
C PHE A 223 11.55 13.33 9.51
N PHE A 224 11.08 13.25 8.27
CA PHE A 224 11.57 14.07 7.16
C PHE A 224 10.90 15.44 7.11
N ASP A 225 9.65 15.52 7.56
CA ASP A 225 8.86 16.74 7.63
C ASP A 225 7.99 16.73 8.89
N THR A 226 8.17 17.72 9.76
CA THR A 226 7.45 17.82 11.04
C THR A 226 6.15 18.61 10.95
N VAL A 227 5.83 19.16 9.77
CA VAL A 227 4.69 20.04 9.55
C VAL A 227 3.76 19.42 8.52
N ASP A 228 4.24 19.20 7.31
CA ASP A 228 3.40 18.86 6.16
C ASP A 228 3.39 17.35 5.90
N ARG A 229 2.20 16.79 5.65
CA ARG A 229 2.05 15.42 5.13
C ARG A 229 2.57 15.40 3.70
N ALA A 230 2.94 14.22 3.21
CA ALA A 230 3.34 14.03 1.82
C ALA A 230 2.57 12.87 1.17
N GLY A 231 2.38 12.95 -0.15
CA GLY A 231 1.65 11.98 -0.96
C GLY A 231 1.41 12.50 -2.37
N PHE A 232 0.46 11.91 -3.08
CA PHE A 232 -0.05 12.43 -4.34
C PHE A 232 -1.40 13.12 -4.13
N GLU A 233 -1.60 14.25 -4.80
CA GLU A 233 -2.94 14.77 -5.03
C GLU A 233 -3.77 13.70 -5.73
N VAL A 234 -5.07 13.64 -5.43
CA VAL A 234 -5.96 12.61 -5.98
C VAL A 234 -7.06 13.27 -6.80
N SER A 235 -7.18 12.87 -8.06
CA SER A 235 -8.33 13.18 -8.91
C SER A 235 -9.33 12.03 -8.83
N LEU A 236 -10.48 12.30 -8.20
CA LEU A 236 -11.59 11.36 -8.04
C LEU A 236 -12.65 11.61 -9.12
N GLY A 237 -12.82 10.66 -10.04
CA GLY A 237 -13.95 10.53 -10.95
C GLY A 237 -14.97 9.49 -10.46
N GLU A 238 -16.02 9.25 -11.27
CA GLU A 238 -17.03 8.21 -10.98
C GLU A 238 -16.36 6.82 -10.94
N ASP A 239 -15.63 6.45 -11.99
CA ASP A 239 -15.06 5.09 -12.12
C ASP A 239 -13.54 5.04 -12.07
N VAL A 240 -12.89 6.20 -11.91
CA VAL A 240 -11.43 6.32 -11.95
C VAL A 240 -10.92 7.23 -10.84
N ILE A 241 -9.94 6.74 -10.09
CA ILE A 241 -9.07 7.51 -9.20
C ILE A 241 -7.70 7.59 -9.85
N SER A 242 -7.13 8.77 -9.99
CA SER A 242 -5.77 8.94 -10.54
C SER A 242 -4.93 9.84 -9.64
N SER A 243 -3.63 9.54 -9.55
CA SER A 243 -2.64 10.41 -8.92
C SER A 243 -2.40 11.65 -9.77
N GLY A 244 -2.36 12.81 -9.11
CA GLY A 244 -1.91 14.09 -9.64
C GLY A 244 -0.45 14.36 -9.29
N GLU A 245 -0.13 15.63 -9.04
CA GLU A 245 1.19 16.06 -8.58
C GLU A 245 1.46 15.59 -7.13
N TYR A 246 2.73 15.54 -6.75
CA TYR A 246 3.10 15.36 -5.35
C TYR A 246 2.68 16.58 -4.51
N TYR A 247 2.30 16.33 -3.27
CA TYR A 247 2.21 17.34 -2.23
C TYR A 247 3.17 17.00 -1.08
N GLY A 248 3.49 18.00 -0.27
CA GLY A 248 4.48 17.88 0.81
C GLY A 248 5.92 17.95 0.27
N THR A 249 6.85 17.32 0.98
CA THR A 249 8.30 17.44 0.72
C THR A 249 8.96 16.14 0.24
N TYR A 250 8.15 15.13 -0.13
CA TYR A 250 8.69 13.85 -0.60
C TYR A 250 9.46 14.01 -1.92
N ASP A 251 8.86 14.65 -2.93
CA ASP A 251 9.45 14.78 -4.26
C ASP A 251 10.71 15.66 -4.27
N ASP A 252 10.72 16.71 -3.48
CA ASP A 252 11.89 17.57 -3.26
C ASP A 252 13.09 16.78 -2.72
N ARG A 253 12.84 15.72 -1.93
CA ARG A 253 13.88 14.96 -1.23
C ARG A 253 14.27 13.67 -1.96
N PHE A 254 13.30 12.97 -2.54
CA PHE A 254 13.47 11.63 -3.12
C PHE A 254 13.16 11.56 -4.61
N GLY A 255 12.51 12.58 -5.17
CA GLY A 255 12.00 12.57 -6.53
C GLY A 255 10.75 11.70 -6.66
N SER A 256 10.73 10.88 -7.71
CA SER A 256 9.62 9.94 -7.96
C SER A 256 9.51 8.87 -6.86
N TRP A 257 8.38 8.18 -6.80
CA TRP A 257 8.04 7.23 -5.75
C TRP A 257 8.99 6.03 -5.80
N LEU A 258 9.83 5.92 -4.77
CA LEU A 258 10.91 4.94 -4.68
C LEU A 258 10.37 3.50 -4.66
N SER A 259 11.12 2.58 -5.28
CA SER A 259 10.97 1.14 -5.06
C SER A 259 11.58 0.77 -3.72
N GLN A 260 11.15 -0.33 -3.11
CA GLN A 260 11.74 -0.85 -1.86
C GLN A 260 13.26 -1.06 -1.97
N GLU A 261 13.78 -1.43 -3.13
CA GLU A 261 15.23 -1.58 -3.32
C GLU A 261 16.00 -0.25 -3.46
N ASP A 262 15.28 0.86 -3.67
CA ASP A 262 15.84 2.20 -3.85
C ASP A 262 15.71 3.06 -2.59
N VAL A 263 15.00 2.59 -1.55
CA VAL A 263 14.87 3.35 -0.30
C VAL A 263 16.22 3.41 0.43
N PRO A 264 16.54 4.56 1.05
CA PRO A 264 17.75 4.68 1.85
C PRO A 264 17.69 3.84 3.13
N ASP A 265 18.85 3.41 3.61
CA ASP A 265 19.01 2.83 4.93
C ASP A 265 18.68 3.86 6.02
N GLY A 266 17.99 3.42 7.06
CA GLY A 266 17.69 4.15 8.28
C GLY A 266 18.45 3.58 9.47
N LEU A 267 18.77 4.43 10.45
CA LEU A 267 19.09 4.00 11.80
C LEU A 267 17.78 3.99 12.57
N LEU A 268 17.27 2.80 12.87
CA LEU A 268 15.95 2.59 13.46
C LEU A 268 16.07 2.30 14.95
N TYR A 269 15.14 2.84 15.75
CA TYR A 269 15.02 2.59 17.18
C TYR A 269 13.70 1.89 17.50
N ASP A 270 13.78 0.63 17.90
CA ASP A 270 12.65 -0.15 18.39
C ASP A 270 12.40 0.12 19.87
N TYR A 271 11.68 1.20 20.16
CA TYR A 271 11.42 1.63 21.52
C TYR A 271 10.33 0.82 22.24
N ASP A 272 9.57 -0.01 21.51
CA ASP A 272 8.49 -0.84 22.06
C ASP A 272 8.36 -2.15 21.24
N PRO A 273 9.33 -3.07 21.41
CA PRO A 273 9.45 -4.27 20.59
C PRO A 273 8.16 -5.10 20.56
N GLY A 274 7.67 -5.36 19.34
CA GLY A 274 6.47 -6.15 19.06
C GLY A 274 5.14 -5.42 19.29
N ASN A 275 5.15 -4.16 19.71
CA ASN A 275 3.93 -3.36 19.88
C ASN A 275 3.90 -2.11 18.99
N ALA A 276 5.05 -1.62 18.52
CA ALA A 276 5.12 -0.45 17.65
C ALA A 276 6.18 -0.59 16.56
N ASP A 277 5.98 0.13 15.45
CA ASP A 277 6.98 0.22 14.39
C ASP A 277 8.23 0.97 14.89
N PRO A 278 9.44 0.53 14.51
CA PRO A 278 10.69 1.21 14.84
C PRO A 278 10.72 2.65 14.34
N LEU A 279 11.29 3.56 15.14
CA LEU A 279 11.44 4.97 14.76
C LEU A 279 12.69 5.19 13.94
N VAL A 280 12.55 5.90 12.82
CA VAL A 280 13.72 6.45 12.11
C VAL A 280 14.38 7.52 12.95
N MET A 281 15.66 7.33 13.29
CA MET A 281 16.48 8.29 14.05
C MET A 281 17.48 9.04 13.16
N ALA A 282 17.97 8.37 12.12
CA ALA A 282 18.82 8.92 11.08
C ALA A 282 18.57 8.21 9.75
N TRP A 283 19.00 8.79 8.64
CA TRP A 283 18.95 8.15 7.33
C TRP A 283 20.24 8.35 6.54
N ALA A 284 20.57 7.40 5.67
CA ALA A 284 21.75 7.44 4.81
C ALA A 284 21.48 8.27 3.55
N GLY A 285 21.79 9.56 3.62
CA GLY A 285 21.73 10.48 2.47
C GLY A 285 22.95 10.36 1.55
N VAL A 286 22.90 11.08 0.43
CA VAL A 286 23.95 11.04 -0.63
C VAL A 286 25.34 11.46 -0.16
N THR A 287 25.44 12.31 0.87
CA THR A 287 26.71 12.79 1.43
C THR A 287 27.07 12.13 2.75
N GLY A 288 26.24 11.23 3.27
CA GLY A 288 26.41 10.59 4.58
C GLY A 288 25.12 10.56 5.39
N TRP A 289 25.24 10.20 6.66
CA TRP A 289 24.10 10.07 7.57
C TRP A 289 23.57 11.43 8.03
N GLU A 290 22.25 11.60 7.97
CA GLU A 290 21.54 12.79 8.42
C GLU A 290 20.62 12.45 9.61
N PHE A 291 20.76 13.22 10.70
CA PHE A 291 19.89 13.15 11.88
C PHE A 291 18.91 14.31 11.82
N LEU A 292 17.63 14.02 11.61
CA LEU A 292 16.59 15.05 11.47
C LEU A 292 15.68 15.16 12.70
N ARG A 293 15.62 14.12 13.54
CA ARG A 293 14.95 14.24 14.85
C ARG A 293 15.84 15.03 15.81
N GLY A 294 15.43 16.26 16.07
CA GLY A 294 15.97 17.08 17.14
C GLY A 294 15.46 16.61 18.49
N THR A 295 16.35 16.17 19.34
CA THR A 295 16.14 16.05 20.79
C THR A 295 16.32 17.46 21.35
N ASP A 296 15.27 18.26 21.50
CA ASP A 296 15.38 19.57 22.16
C ASP A 296 15.14 19.43 23.68
N PRO A 297 15.74 20.30 24.55
CA PRO A 297 15.66 20.24 26.03
C PRO A 297 14.27 20.26 26.70
N GLY A 298 13.20 20.15 25.92
CA GLY A 298 11.81 20.03 26.39
C GLY A 298 10.94 19.19 25.48
N SER A 299 11.52 18.35 24.62
CA SER A 299 10.79 17.43 23.75
C SER A 299 10.28 16.21 24.56
N GLU A 300 9.19 15.56 24.12
CA GLU A 300 8.69 14.34 24.77
C GLU A 300 9.73 13.20 24.77
N LEU A 301 10.68 13.23 23.83
CA LEU A 301 11.84 12.34 23.81
C LEU A 301 12.70 12.48 25.07
N ASN A 302 12.87 13.69 25.63
CA ASN A 302 13.58 13.89 26.89
C ASN A 302 12.83 13.31 28.10
N PHE A 303 11.49 13.28 28.05
CA PHE A 303 10.68 12.69 29.12
C PHE A 303 10.85 11.16 29.18
N LEU A 304 11.21 10.55 28.05
CA LEU A 304 11.60 9.14 27.93
C LEU A 304 13.11 8.91 28.14
N GLY A 305 13.81 9.96 28.60
CA GLY A 305 15.24 9.94 28.91
C GLY A 305 16.15 10.25 27.72
N VAL A 306 15.64 10.43 26.51
CA VAL A 306 16.44 10.77 25.32
C VAL A 306 16.77 12.27 25.37
N GLU A 307 17.86 12.62 26.05
CA GLU A 307 18.30 14.02 26.18
C GLU A 307 18.80 14.64 24.86
N PRO A 308 18.87 15.98 24.78
CA PRO A 308 19.31 16.73 23.62
C PRO A 308 20.72 16.40 23.16
N ILE A 309 20.85 15.65 22.07
CA ILE A 309 21.99 15.78 21.17
C ILE A 309 21.84 17.12 20.45
N GLY A 310 22.08 18.23 21.16
CA GLY A 310 21.82 19.57 20.67
C GLY A 310 22.38 19.77 19.26
N SER A 311 21.51 20.14 18.31
CA SER A 311 21.81 20.44 16.89
C SER A 311 23.20 19.96 16.41
N LEU A 312 23.46 18.66 16.45
CA LEU A 312 24.70 18.12 15.89
C LEU A 312 24.48 17.98 14.39
N ILE A 313 24.66 19.10 13.69
CA ILE A 313 25.15 19.04 12.32
C ILE A 313 26.50 18.34 12.45
N PHE A 314 26.58 17.06 12.12
CA PHE A 314 27.86 16.41 11.88
C PHE A 314 28.49 17.06 10.64
N GLY A 315 29.07 18.25 10.83
CA GLY A 315 29.98 18.89 9.89
C GLY A 315 31.35 18.22 9.91
N TYR A 316 31.37 16.89 10.01
CA TYR A 316 32.57 16.11 9.78
C TYR A 316 32.42 15.38 8.45
N ASP A 317 33.40 15.64 7.59
CA ASP A 317 33.69 14.97 6.33
C ASP A 317 34.11 13.50 6.58
N PHE A 318 33.24 12.72 7.25
CA PHE A 318 33.42 11.29 7.40
C PHE A 318 32.73 10.63 6.22
N VAL A 319 33.52 10.48 5.16
CA VAL A 319 33.17 9.76 3.94
C VAL A 319 32.58 8.39 4.35
N TYR A 320 31.28 8.22 4.11
CA TYR A 320 30.63 6.92 4.08
C TYR A 320 31.48 6.00 3.19
N ASP A 321 31.99 4.91 3.77
CA ASP A 321 32.68 3.88 3.00
C ASP A 321 31.64 2.85 2.56
N PRO A 322 31.20 2.87 1.30
CA PRO A 322 30.19 1.93 0.79
C PRO A 322 30.64 0.45 0.87
N VAL A 323 31.91 0.19 1.16
CA VAL A 323 32.45 -1.18 1.30
C VAL A 323 32.42 -1.66 2.76
N ASN A 324 32.45 -0.75 3.73
CA ASN A 324 32.63 -1.10 5.15
C ASN A 324 31.47 -0.67 6.07
N GLY A 325 30.43 -0.01 5.53
CA GLY A 325 29.28 0.46 6.29
C GLY A 325 29.62 1.61 7.25
N VAL A 326 28.74 1.88 8.21
CA VAL A 326 29.05 2.78 9.34
C VAL A 326 30.22 2.17 10.12
N SER A 327 31.33 2.90 10.27
CA SER A 327 32.45 2.35 11.01
C SER A 327 32.02 2.02 12.44
N GLU A 328 32.50 0.91 13.00
CA GLU A 328 32.22 0.52 14.39
C GLU A 328 32.54 1.66 15.37
N SER A 329 33.52 2.51 15.05
CA SER A 329 33.84 3.73 15.79
C SER A 329 32.77 4.82 15.73
N MET A 330 32.02 4.95 14.64
CA MET A 330 30.92 5.90 14.48
C MET A 330 29.67 5.40 15.21
N MET A 331 29.33 4.12 15.10
CA MET A 331 28.28 3.53 15.94
C MET A 331 28.64 3.64 17.42
N ASN A 332 29.87 3.31 17.81
CA ASN A 332 30.32 3.49 19.18
C ASN A 332 30.30 4.96 19.63
N TYR A 333 30.55 5.92 18.73
CA TYR A 333 30.45 7.35 19.05
C TYR A 333 28.99 7.80 19.18
N ILE A 334 28.11 7.39 18.27
CA ILE A 334 26.66 7.67 18.36
C ILE A 334 26.11 7.07 19.65
N MET A 335 26.40 5.80 19.93
CA MET A 335 25.99 5.11 21.17
C MET A 335 26.61 5.75 22.41
N ALA A 336 27.87 6.22 22.35
CA ALA A 336 28.52 6.88 23.48
C ALA A 336 28.09 8.35 23.71
N ASN A 337 27.43 8.99 22.75
CA ASN A 337 26.93 10.38 22.88
C ASN A 337 25.39 10.46 22.91
N LEU A 338 24.68 9.36 22.61
CA LEU A 338 23.27 9.16 22.98
C LEU A 338 23.09 8.84 24.47
N VAL A 339 24.17 8.42 25.14
CA VAL A 339 24.18 8.07 26.57
C VAL A 339 24.97 9.14 27.33
N ASP A 340 24.34 9.79 28.31
CA ASP A 340 24.98 10.76 29.21
C ASP A 340 26.17 10.11 29.96
N GLU A 341 27.24 10.88 30.20
CA GLU A 341 28.37 10.50 31.06
C GLU A 341 27.96 10.45 32.56
N PHE A 342 26.78 11.01 32.92
CA PHE A 342 26.30 11.13 34.31
C PHE A 342 24.87 10.61 34.58
N ALA A 343 24.11 10.16 33.59
CA ALA A 343 22.83 9.48 33.81
C ALA A 343 23.03 7.97 33.85
N ASP A 344 22.14 7.26 34.55
CA ASP A 344 22.01 5.82 34.34
C ASP A 344 21.87 5.60 32.83
N PRO A 345 22.62 4.64 32.23
CA PRO A 345 22.61 4.45 30.80
C PRO A 345 21.17 4.37 30.36
N LEU A 346 20.78 5.19 29.38
CA LEU A 346 19.60 4.87 28.59
C LEU A 346 19.80 3.42 28.20
N GLU A 347 18.93 2.53 28.70
CA GLU A 347 18.88 1.15 28.26
C GLU A 347 18.38 1.16 26.81
N PHE A 348 19.12 1.77 25.87
CA PHE A 348 19.14 1.42 24.45
C PHE A 348 19.70 0.00 24.28
N GLY A 349 19.40 -0.90 25.21
CA GLY A 349 19.75 -2.30 25.12
C GLY A 349 19.18 -2.80 23.80
N THR A 350 20.02 -3.36 22.94
CA THR A 350 19.63 -4.19 21.78
C THR A 350 18.74 -3.58 20.68
N ASP A 351 18.20 -2.37 20.81
CA ASP A 351 17.03 -1.94 20.03
C ASP A 351 17.33 -0.89 18.93
N LEU A 352 18.61 -0.53 18.73
CA LEU A 352 19.05 0.29 17.60
C LEU A 352 19.66 -0.60 16.50
N PHE A 353 19.15 -0.49 15.28
CA PHE A 353 19.64 -1.28 14.14
C PHE A 353 19.57 -0.48 12.84
N ILE A 354 20.24 -0.98 11.80
CA ILE A 354 20.22 -0.39 10.46
C ILE A 354 19.34 -1.27 9.59
N ASP A 355 18.37 -0.66 8.92
CA ASP A 355 17.47 -1.32 7.99
C ASP A 355 16.94 -0.31 6.96
N PRO A 356 16.50 -0.73 5.75
CA PRO A 356 15.87 0.16 4.79
C PRO A 356 14.63 0.86 5.37
N ILE A 357 14.43 2.14 5.04
CA ILE A 357 13.20 2.86 5.39
C ILE A 357 12.12 2.51 4.37
N GLU A 358 11.62 1.27 4.42
CA GLU A 358 10.68 0.71 3.44
C GLU A 358 9.39 1.53 3.30
N ASP A 359 9.01 2.28 4.34
CA ASP A 359 7.87 3.18 4.31
C ASP A 359 7.96 4.28 3.24
N LEU A 360 9.16 4.60 2.74
CA LEU A 360 9.32 5.50 1.61
C LEU A 360 8.85 4.90 0.27
N ALA A 361 8.72 3.58 0.18
CA ALA A 361 8.14 2.87 -0.95
C ALA A 361 6.65 2.53 -0.75
N ASN A 362 6.08 2.85 0.41
CA ASN A 362 4.68 2.57 0.74
C ASN A 362 3.82 3.81 0.48
N LEU A 363 2.66 3.62 -0.16
CA LEU A 363 1.66 4.67 -0.33
C LEU A 363 0.31 4.18 0.20
N ASN A 364 -0.19 4.79 1.27
CA ASN A 364 -1.52 4.48 1.78
C ASN A 364 -2.57 5.18 0.92
N LEU A 365 -3.62 4.44 0.57
CA LEU A 365 -4.79 4.93 -0.14
C LEU A 365 -6.04 4.64 0.68
N THR A 366 -6.96 5.58 0.70
CA THR A 366 -8.28 5.39 1.31
C THR A 366 -9.30 6.08 0.45
N PHE A 367 -10.32 5.32 0.07
CA PHE A 367 -11.44 5.72 -0.76
C PHE A 367 -12.63 4.83 -0.40
N ALA A 368 -13.78 5.05 -1.02
CA ALA A 368 -14.94 4.18 -0.86
C ALA A 368 -15.55 3.84 -2.22
N ILE A 369 -16.16 2.66 -2.30
CA ILE A 369 -16.86 2.15 -3.49
C ILE A 369 -18.34 2.07 -3.16
N ALA A 370 -19.18 2.60 -4.02
CA ALA A 370 -20.62 2.43 -3.97
C ALA A 370 -21.07 1.42 -5.03
N ILE A 371 -21.94 0.51 -4.63
CA ILE A 371 -22.55 -0.50 -5.51
C ILE A 371 -24.07 -0.47 -5.39
N ASP A 372 -24.76 -0.54 -6.51
CA ASP A 372 -26.22 -0.60 -6.65
C ASP A 372 -26.64 -1.95 -7.24
N ASP A 373 -27.89 -2.35 -6.99
CA ASP A 373 -28.50 -3.55 -7.56
C ASP A 373 -28.44 -3.60 -9.09
N LEU A 374 -28.39 -2.46 -9.79
CA LEU A 374 -28.23 -2.43 -11.24
C LEU A 374 -27.00 -3.21 -11.72
N LEU A 375 -25.89 -3.09 -10.98
CA LEU A 375 -24.66 -3.85 -11.25
C LEU A 375 -24.90 -5.33 -10.96
N ALA A 376 -25.45 -5.64 -9.79
CA ALA A 376 -25.66 -6.99 -9.31
C ALA A 376 -26.74 -7.77 -10.09
N GLU A 377 -27.62 -7.09 -10.83
CA GLU A 377 -28.55 -7.70 -11.79
C GLU A 377 -27.83 -8.25 -13.03
N SER A 378 -26.69 -7.65 -13.39
CA SER A 378 -25.96 -7.95 -14.63
C SER A 378 -24.69 -8.76 -14.39
N PHE A 379 -24.08 -8.62 -13.23
CA PHE A 379 -22.78 -9.20 -12.89
C PHE A 379 -22.80 -9.87 -11.51
N SER A 380 -21.95 -10.88 -11.33
CA SER A 380 -21.72 -11.54 -10.04
C SER A 380 -20.46 -11.03 -9.34
N SER A 381 -19.67 -10.19 -10.01
CA SER A 381 -18.46 -9.58 -9.46
C SER A 381 -18.13 -8.28 -10.19
N PHE A 382 -17.29 -7.45 -9.56
CA PHE A 382 -16.63 -6.32 -10.20
C PHE A 382 -15.12 -6.39 -9.97
N THR A 383 -14.39 -5.54 -10.68
CA THR A 383 -12.94 -5.50 -10.67
C THR A 383 -12.44 -4.11 -10.29
N LEU A 384 -11.52 -4.09 -9.32
CA LEU A 384 -10.69 -2.94 -8.97
C LEU A 384 -9.33 -3.12 -9.66
N ARG A 385 -9.14 -2.44 -10.78
CA ARG A 385 -7.90 -2.45 -11.56
C ARG A 385 -6.95 -1.38 -11.04
N VAL A 386 -5.73 -1.75 -10.71
CA VAL A 386 -4.64 -0.83 -10.39
C VAL A 386 -3.63 -0.81 -11.53
N THR A 387 -3.27 0.38 -11.98
CA THR A 387 -2.17 0.60 -12.94
C THR A 387 -1.18 1.57 -12.32
N THR A 388 0.11 1.36 -12.55
CA THR A 388 1.14 2.32 -12.16
C THR A 388 1.85 2.89 -13.39
N SER A 389 2.23 4.16 -13.31
CA SER A 389 3.03 4.79 -14.35
C SER A 389 4.48 4.84 -13.90
N GLY A 390 5.35 4.07 -14.54
CA GLY A 390 6.79 4.16 -14.31
C GLY A 390 7.34 5.51 -14.77
N SER A 391 8.37 6.02 -14.09
CA SER A 391 9.14 7.13 -14.63
C SER A 391 9.70 6.70 -15.97
N ALA A 392 9.35 7.41 -17.04
CA ALA A 392 9.96 7.15 -18.34
C ALA A 392 11.48 7.24 -18.15
N ILE A 393 12.19 6.10 -18.11
CA ILE A 393 13.65 6.09 -18.10
C ILE A 393 14.01 6.80 -19.39
N ALA A 394 14.38 8.08 -19.29
CA ALA A 394 14.84 8.84 -20.44
C ALA A 394 15.93 7.97 -21.06
N PRO A 395 15.73 7.48 -22.31
CA PRO A 395 16.59 6.43 -22.83
C PRO A 395 18.01 6.92 -22.69
N VAL A 396 18.81 6.22 -21.88
CA VAL A 396 20.18 6.63 -21.57
C VAL A 396 20.81 6.98 -22.90
N PRO A 397 21.13 8.25 -23.17
CA PRO A 397 21.58 8.64 -24.49
C PRO A 397 22.78 7.78 -24.77
N LEU A 398 22.62 6.89 -25.76
CA LEU A 398 23.67 5.94 -26.13
C LEU A 398 24.96 6.77 -26.18
N PRO A 399 26.01 6.38 -25.43
CA PRO A 399 27.22 7.18 -25.38
C PRO A 399 27.60 7.47 -26.83
N ALA A 400 28.02 8.69 -27.14
CA ALA A 400 28.20 9.15 -28.53
C ALA A 400 29.08 8.22 -29.41
N GLY A 401 29.76 7.23 -28.81
CA GLY A 401 30.45 6.13 -29.45
C GLY A 401 29.65 4.89 -29.87
N ALA A 402 28.39 4.68 -29.46
CA ALA A 402 27.62 3.50 -29.87
C ALA A 402 27.38 3.42 -31.40
N PRO A 403 27.10 4.54 -32.11
CA PRO A 403 27.09 4.54 -33.57
C PRO A 403 28.47 4.22 -34.17
N LEU A 404 29.56 4.69 -33.54
CA LEU A 404 30.92 4.41 -33.99
C LEU A 404 31.30 2.94 -33.83
N LEU A 405 30.81 2.27 -32.78
CA LEU A 405 31.07 0.85 -32.53
C LEU A 405 30.33 -0.03 -33.55
N LEU A 406 29.08 0.30 -33.88
CA LEU A 406 28.32 -0.36 -34.95
C LEU A 406 28.96 -0.17 -36.33
N VAL A 407 29.44 1.04 -36.64
CA VAL A 407 30.18 1.33 -37.88
C VAL A 407 31.51 0.58 -37.92
N GLY A 408 32.23 0.51 -36.79
CA GLY A 408 33.48 -0.24 -36.67
C GLY A 408 33.31 -1.75 -36.91
N LEU A 409 32.27 -2.35 -36.32
CA LEU A 409 31.94 -3.77 -36.51
C LEU A 409 31.52 -4.08 -37.95
N ALA A 410 30.73 -3.20 -38.57
CA ALA A 410 30.36 -3.34 -39.99
C ALA A 410 31.60 -3.27 -40.91
N ALA A 411 32.53 -2.36 -40.65
CA ALA A 411 33.78 -2.24 -41.41
C ALA A 411 34.66 -3.48 -41.29
N LEU A 412 34.79 -4.05 -40.08
CA LEU A 412 35.51 -5.31 -39.84
C LEU A 412 34.86 -6.51 -40.55
N GLY A 413 33.53 -6.56 -40.59
CA GLY A 413 32.76 -7.53 -41.36
C GLY A 413 33.05 -7.46 -42.88
N VAL A 414 33.13 -6.25 -43.44
CA VAL A 414 33.46 -6.06 -44.86
C VAL A 414 34.91 -6.45 -45.18
N ILE A 415 35.86 -6.09 -44.32
CA ILE A 415 37.29 -6.42 -44.49
C ILE A 415 37.52 -7.94 -44.42
N SER A 416 36.88 -8.63 -43.47
CA SER A 416 37.00 -10.09 -43.33
C SER A 416 36.41 -10.84 -44.53
N ARG A 417 35.28 -10.38 -45.10
CA ARG A 417 34.69 -10.94 -46.32
C ARG A 417 35.59 -10.75 -47.54
N LYS A 418 36.27 -9.62 -47.66
CA LYS A 418 37.21 -9.33 -48.76
C LYS A 418 38.47 -10.19 -48.69
N ARG A 419 39.00 -10.45 -47.48
CA ARG A 419 40.13 -11.39 -47.29
C ARG A 419 39.78 -12.82 -47.70
N ARG A 420 38.59 -13.33 -47.34
CA ARG A 420 38.17 -14.70 -47.74
C ARG A 420 38.02 -14.89 -49.25
N ARG A 421 37.66 -13.84 -50.00
CA ARG A 421 37.57 -13.91 -51.47
C ARG A 421 38.94 -13.98 -52.16
N ASN A 422 39.97 -13.37 -51.57
CA ASN A 422 41.31 -13.36 -52.16
C ASN A 422 42.14 -14.61 -51.87
N THR A 423 41.71 -15.48 -50.95
CA THR A 423 42.37 -16.76 -50.67
C THR A 423 41.83 -17.91 -51.53
N LEU A 424 40.78 -17.66 -52.33
CA LEU A 424 40.12 -18.65 -53.21
C LEU A 424 40.35 -18.38 -54.71
N ALA A 425 41.24 -17.43 -55.03
CA ALA A 425 41.78 -17.17 -56.36
C ALA A 425 43.28 -17.36 -56.30
#